data_AF-A0AAV9SGA6-F1
#
_entry.id   AF-A0AAV9SGA6-F1
#
_cell.length_a   1.000
_cell.length_b   1.000
_cell.length_c   1.000
_cell.angle_alpha   90.00
_cell.angle_beta   90.00
_cell.angle_gamma   90.00
#
_symmetry.space_group_name_H-M   'P 1'
#
loop_
_entity.id
_entity.type
_entity.pdbx_description
1 polymer ?
#
loop_
_entity_poly.entity_id
_entity_poly.type
_entity_poly.pdbx_seq_one_letter_code
_entity_poly.pdbx_strand_id
1 'polypeptide(L)'
;MYFFLYEEEFEPFFCEESPVTHLYFGRAVSKEMLGRIGLNCPCLVELVVCANGPEPLDEELIRIAERCKSLTAFGLGECEVTCSGFVEFVKMCRGRLTQLSIMEEVLIPDDSYNMEQIHGEVSKHLGRLWFPDMMPTR
;
A
#
# COMPACT_ATOMS: atom_id res chain seq x y z
N MET A 1 2.53 15.51 20.69
CA MET A 1 1.57 16.47 20.13
C MET A 1 0.98 15.82 18.89
N TYR A 2 -0.31 15.54 18.86
CA TYR A 2 -0.97 14.97 17.68
C TYR A 2 -1.52 16.14 16.85
N PHE A 3 -1.08 16.25 15.60
CA PHE A 3 -1.64 17.20 14.66
C PHE A 3 -2.73 16.49 13.88
N PHE A 4 -3.93 17.05 13.92
CA PHE A 4 -5.05 16.58 13.12
C PHE A 4 -5.04 17.39 11.83
N LEU A 5 -4.82 16.72 10.70
CA LEU A 5 -4.87 17.35 9.40
C LEU A 5 -6.15 16.94 8.66
N TYR A 6 -6.90 17.92 8.14
CA TYR A 6 -7.97 17.72 7.17
C TYR A 6 -7.39 17.46 5.78
N GLU A 7 -8.21 16.97 4.85
CA GLU A 7 -7.76 16.58 3.50
C GLU A 7 -7.07 17.74 2.74
N GLU A 8 -7.59 18.96 2.89
CA GLU A 8 -7.03 20.19 2.31
C GLU A 8 -5.66 20.58 2.91
N GLU A 9 -5.34 20.10 4.10
CA GLU A 9 -4.09 20.42 4.81
C GLU A 9 -2.94 19.49 4.40
N PHE A 10 -3.21 18.49 3.55
CA PHE A 10 -2.19 17.63 2.93
C PHE A 10 -1.50 18.28 1.73
N GLU A 11 -2.10 19.32 1.14
CA GLU A 11 -1.58 19.99 -0.06
C GLU A 11 -0.10 20.39 -0.03
N PRO A 12 0.48 20.92 1.06
CA PRO A 12 1.89 21.30 1.05
C PRO A 12 2.85 20.12 1.19
N PHE A 13 2.37 18.90 1.46
CA PHE A 13 3.24 17.75 1.72
C PHE A 13 3.63 17.00 0.45
N PHE A 14 4.89 16.56 0.43
CA PHE A 14 5.49 15.74 -0.63
C PHE A 14 5.32 16.32 -2.04
N CYS A 15 5.34 17.64 -2.19
CA CYS A 15 5.38 18.31 -3.49
C CYS A 15 6.77 18.25 -4.15
N GLU A 16 7.80 18.05 -3.33
CA GLU A 16 9.21 17.93 -3.72
C GLU A 16 9.84 16.71 -3.05
N GLU A 17 11.04 16.32 -3.50
CA GLU A 17 11.77 15.18 -2.93
C GLU A 17 11.93 15.31 -1.41
N SER A 18 11.49 14.28 -0.69
CA SER A 18 11.43 14.24 0.75
C SER A 18 12.31 13.09 1.28
N PRO A 19 13.13 13.33 2.32
CA PRO A 19 13.96 12.30 2.94
C PRO A 19 13.17 11.40 3.90
N VAL A 20 11.83 11.43 3.84
CA VAL A 20 11.00 10.65 4.75
C VAL A 20 11.23 9.15 4.57
N THR A 21 11.23 8.43 5.68
CA THR A 21 11.50 6.99 5.72
C THR A 21 10.31 6.19 6.24
N HIS A 22 9.49 6.75 7.12
CA HIS A 22 8.36 6.05 7.74
C HIS A 22 7.14 6.96 7.69
N LEU A 23 6.04 6.46 7.11
CA LEU A 23 4.78 7.18 7.00
C LEU A 23 3.64 6.33 7.55
N TYR A 24 2.84 6.94 8.41
CA TYR A 24 1.66 6.35 8.99
C TYR A 24 0.47 7.30 8.83
N PHE A 25 -0.49 6.92 8.00
CA PHE A 25 -1.76 7.62 7.85
C PHE A 25 -2.80 6.92 8.71
N GLY A 26 -2.94 7.36 9.97
CA GLY A 26 -3.94 6.85 10.92
C GLY A 26 -5.39 7.28 10.63
N ARG A 27 -5.60 8.00 9.52
CA ARG A 27 -6.90 8.43 9.01
C ARG A 27 -6.88 8.28 7.48
N ALA A 28 -7.98 8.64 6.83
CA ALA A 28 -8.07 8.68 5.39
C ALA A 28 -6.95 9.56 4.78
N VAL A 29 -6.32 9.05 3.73
CA VAL A 29 -5.38 9.77 2.86
C VAL A 29 -5.93 9.74 1.44
N SER A 30 -5.73 10.80 0.66
CA SER A 30 -6.20 10.85 -0.72
C SER A 30 -5.32 10.02 -1.66
N LYS A 31 -5.90 9.56 -2.78
CA LYS A 31 -5.17 8.87 -3.85
C LYS A 31 -4.06 9.73 -4.42
N GLU A 32 -4.32 11.02 -4.61
CA GLU A 32 -3.33 11.98 -5.09
C GLU A 32 -2.11 12.06 -4.16
N MET A 33 -2.33 12.09 -2.84
CA MET A 33 -1.26 12.12 -1.85
C MET A 33 -0.37 10.86 -1.92
N LEU A 34 -0.97 9.68 -2.06
CA LEU A 34 -0.22 8.43 -2.31
C LEU A 34 0.57 8.49 -3.62
N GLY A 35 -0.01 9.10 -4.66
CA GLY A 35 0.67 9.36 -5.92
C GLY A 35 1.91 10.25 -5.76
N ARG A 36 1.81 11.33 -4.95
CA ARG A 36 2.92 12.23 -4.61
C ARG A 36 4.01 11.49 -3.82
N ILE A 37 3.65 10.64 -2.86
CA ILE A 37 4.61 9.81 -2.12
C ILE A 37 5.42 8.93 -3.07
N GLY A 38 4.74 8.25 -4.01
CA GLY A 38 5.41 7.45 -5.03
C GLY A 38 6.39 8.26 -5.88
N LEU A 39 6.14 9.55 -6.13
CA LEU A 39 7.03 10.41 -6.91
C LEU A 39 8.22 10.93 -6.10
N ASN A 40 7.96 11.32 -4.85
CA ASN A 40 8.81 12.24 -4.10
C ASN A 40 9.44 11.63 -2.84
N CYS A 41 9.16 10.37 -2.49
CA CYS A 41 9.72 9.73 -1.28
C CYS A 41 10.63 8.53 -1.60
N PRO A 42 11.80 8.72 -2.26
CA PRO A 42 12.65 7.60 -2.68
C PRO A 42 13.24 6.80 -1.50
N CYS A 43 13.36 7.43 -0.33
CA CYS A 43 13.91 6.85 0.90
C CYS A 43 12.88 6.08 1.75
N LEU A 44 11.63 5.95 1.30
CA LEU A 44 10.56 5.33 2.08
C LEU A 44 10.87 3.86 2.38
N VAL A 45 10.84 3.52 3.67
CA VAL A 45 11.09 2.20 4.27
C VAL A 45 9.78 1.55 4.72
N GLU A 46 8.89 2.34 5.30
CA GLU A 46 7.59 1.88 5.81
C GLU A 46 6.47 2.83 5.41
N LEU A 47 5.38 2.26 4.92
CA LEU A 47 4.14 2.99 4.64
C LEU A 47 2.94 2.18 5.12
N VAL A 48 2.15 2.80 5.99
CA VAL A 48 0.89 2.24 6.48
C VAL A 48 -0.24 3.24 6.23
N VAL A 49 -1.30 2.77 5.60
CA VAL A 49 -2.49 3.56 5.27
C VAL A 49 -3.71 2.90 5.88
N CYS A 50 -4.36 3.62 6.81
CA CYS A 50 -5.54 3.11 7.48
C CYS A 50 -6.78 3.14 6.59
N ALA A 51 -6.93 4.17 5.75
CA ALA A 51 -8.08 4.32 4.87
C ALA A 51 -7.75 5.16 3.62
N ASN A 52 -8.44 4.90 2.52
CA ASN A 52 -8.46 5.69 1.29
C ASN A 52 -9.90 5.76 0.74
N GLY A 53 -10.13 6.56 -0.31
CA GLY A 53 -11.40 6.59 -1.01
C GLY A 53 -11.71 5.28 -1.77
N PRO A 54 -12.88 5.21 -2.43
CA PRO A 54 -13.36 4.02 -3.14
C PRO A 54 -12.69 3.81 -4.51
N GLU A 55 -11.53 4.43 -4.76
CA GLU A 55 -10.83 4.28 -6.03
C GLU A 55 -9.67 3.31 -5.86
N PRO A 56 -9.51 2.33 -6.77
CA PRO A 56 -8.36 1.45 -6.73
C PRO A 56 -7.03 2.20 -6.80
N LEU A 57 -6.08 1.77 -5.96
CA LEU A 57 -4.75 2.37 -5.76
C LEU A 57 -3.63 1.70 -6.57
N ASP A 58 -3.98 0.92 -7.60
CA ASP A 58 -3.03 0.11 -8.36
C ASP A 58 -1.87 0.94 -8.91
N GLU A 59 -2.14 2.10 -9.53
CA GLU A 59 -1.11 2.97 -10.11
C GLU A 59 -0.18 3.57 -9.06
N GLU A 60 -0.74 3.99 -7.92
CA GLU A 60 0.00 4.55 -6.79
C GLU A 60 0.95 3.50 -6.21
N LEU A 61 0.46 2.26 -6.02
CA LEU A 61 1.27 1.14 -5.55
C LEU A 61 2.41 0.83 -6.50
N ILE A 62 2.14 0.72 -7.80
CA ILE A 62 3.18 0.46 -8.82
C ILE A 62 4.24 1.56 -8.79
N ARG A 63 3.83 2.82 -8.70
CA ARG A 63 4.76 3.96 -8.62
C ARG A 63 5.62 3.92 -7.36
N ILE A 64 5.03 3.58 -6.22
CA ILE A 64 5.74 3.40 -4.94
C ILE A 64 6.74 2.23 -5.05
N ALA A 65 6.33 1.08 -5.61
CA ALA A 65 7.22 -0.05 -5.81
C ALA A 65 8.37 0.27 -6.78
N GLU A 66 8.11 1.08 -7.80
CA GLU A 66 9.10 1.52 -8.77
C GLU A 66 10.15 2.44 -8.14
N ARG A 67 9.75 3.42 -7.32
CA ARG A 67 10.65 4.50 -6.89
C ARG A 67 11.18 4.33 -5.47
N CYS A 68 10.37 3.83 -4.55
CA CYS A 68 10.75 3.65 -3.14
C CYS A 68 11.53 2.34 -2.97
N LYS A 69 12.80 2.28 -3.41
CA LYS A 69 13.61 1.05 -3.42
C LYS A 69 13.97 0.52 -2.02
N SER A 70 13.85 1.34 -0.99
CA SER A 70 14.07 0.97 0.41
C SER A 70 12.84 0.41 1.13
N LEU A 71 11.67 0.34 0.48
CA LEU A 71 10.42 -0.08 1.11
C LEU A 71 10.48 -1.54 1.56
N THR A 72 10.41 -1.78 2.87
CA THR A 72 10.41 -3.12 3.49
C THR A 72 9.14 -3.46 4.24
N ALA A 73 8.35 -2.46 4.64
CA ALA A 73 7.10 -2.63 5.37
C ALA A 73 5.97 -1.88 4.67
N PHE A 74 4.86 -2.57 4.47
CA PHE A 74 3.70 -1.99 3.79
C PHE A 74 2.40 -2.50 4.41
N GLY A 75 1.42 -1.61 4.61
CA GLY A 75 0.10 -2.04 5.05
C GLY A 75 -1.06 -1.15 4.61
N LEU A 76 -2.19 -1.80 4.31
CA LEU A 76 -3.45 -1.17 3.89
C LEU A 76 -4.62 -1.70 4.70
N GLY A 77 -5.47 -0.77 5.14
CA GLY A 77 -6.72 -1.02 5.88
C GLY A 77 -7.98 -0.88 5.01
N GLU A 78 -8.72 0.21 5.17
CA GLU A 78 -9.94 0.50 4.40
C GLU A 78 -9.59 1.16 3.05
N CYS A 79 -9.03 0.39 2.11
CA CYS A 79 -8.61 0.85 0.78
C CYS A 79 -9.11 -0.11 -0.30
N GLU A 80 -8.91 0.23 -1.58
CA GLU A 80 -9.23 -0.66 -2.69
C GLU A 80 -8.00 -0.89 -3.57
N VAL A 81 -7.73 -2.16 -3.90
CA VAL A 81 -6.65 -2.57 -4.82
C VAL A 81 -7.13 -3.80 -5.59
N THR A 82 -6.95 -3.81 -6.90
CA THR A 82 -7.26 -5.04 -7.67
C THR A 82 -6.29 -6.15 -7.33
N CYS A 83 -6.74 -7.39 -7.36
CA CYS A 83 -5.87 -8.54 -7.10
C CYS A 83 -4.67 -8.56 -8.04
N SER A 84 -4.85 -8.25 -9.33
CA SER A 84 -3.76 -8.14 -10.30
C SER A 84 -2.80 -6.99 -10.00
N GLY A 85 -3.32 -5.81 -9.65
CA GLY A 85 -2.51 -4.66 -9.23
C GLY A 85 -1.66 -4.97 -8.00
N PHE A 86 -2.24 -5.63 -7.01
CA PHE A 86 -1.53 -6.05 -5.80
C PHE A 86 -0.45 -7.10 -6.08
N VAL A 87 -0.73 -8.10 -6.91
CA VAL A 87 0.26 -9.11 -7.30
C VAL A 87 1.44 -8.45 -8.03
N GLU A 88 1.19 -7.51 -8.94
CA GLU A 88 2.28 -6.80 -9.63
C GLU A 88 3.09 -5.93 -8.66
N PHE A 89 2.45 -5.23 -7.73
CA PHE A 89 3.14 -4.50 -6.66
C PHE A 89 4.08 -5.42 -5.86
N VAL A 90 3.58 -6.57 -5.41
CA VAL A 90 4.39 -7.55 -4.66
C VAL A 90 5.51 -8.11 -5.53
N LYS A 91 5.26 -8.38 -6.82
CA LYS A 91 6.27 -8.88 -7.77
C LYS A 91 7.37 -7.86 -8.06
N MET A 92 7.07 -6.57 -8.06
CA MET A 92 8.07 -5.51 -8.17
C MET A 92 8.90 -5.39 -6.91
N CYS A 93 8.28 -5.58 -5.74
CA CYS A 93 8.99 -5.50 -4.47
C CYS A 93 9.78 -6.76 -4.13
N ARG A 94 9.25 -7.94 -4.43
CA ARG A 94 9.82 -9.26 -4.15
C ARG A 94 10.13 -9.43 -2.65
N GLY A 95 11.15 -10.22 -2.34
CA GLY A 95 11.59 -10.52 -0.98
C GLY A 95 12.10 -9.33 -0.15
N ARG A 96 12.09 -8.10 -0.67
CA ARG A 96 12.44 -6.92 0.14
C ARG A 96 11.35 -6.53 1.13
N LEU A 97 10.08 -6.85 0.84
CA LEU A 97 8.98 -6.67 1.77
C LEU A 97 9.11 -7.71 2.88
N THR A 98 9.60 -7.30 4.04
CA THR A 98 9.70 -8.14 5.25
C THR A 98 8.41 -8.11 6.05
N GLN A 99 7.64 -7.02 5.96
CA GLN A 99 6.32 -6.88 6.57
C GLN A 99 5.28 -6.47 5.52
N LEU A 100 4.15 -7.19 5.49
CA LEU A 100 3.06 -6.94 4.56
C LEU A 100 1.74 -7.28 5.26
N SER A 101 0.96 -6.27 5.62
CA SER A 101 -0.31 -6.40 6.35
C SER A 101 -1.43 -5.75 5.54
N ILE A 102 -2.30 -6.58 4.97
CA ILE A 102 -3.39 -6.12 4.10
C ILE A 102 -4.66 -6.76 4.62
N MET A 103 -5.69 -5.94 4.91
CA MET A 103 -7.00 -6.50 5.27
C MET A 103 -7.61 -7.19 4.05
N GLU A 104 -8.33 -8.30 4.27
CA GLU A 104 -8.96 -9.08 3.19
C GLU A 104 -9.86 -8.22 2.30
N GLU A 105 -10.61 -7.30 2.90
CA GLU A 105 -11.52 -6.37 2.23
C GLU A 105 -10.84 -5.37 1.29
N VAL A 106 -9.51 -5.20 1.37
CA VAL A 106 -8.76 -4.34 0.44
C VAL A 106 -8.73 -4.90 -0.98
N LEU A 107 -8.75 -6.22 -1.08
CA LEU A 107 -8.44 -6.92 -2.31
C LEU A 107 -9.72 -7.11 -3.13
N ILE A 108 -9.73 -6.56 -4.34
CA ILE A 108 -10.83 -6.66 -5.29
C ILE A 108 -10.51 -7.76 -6.30
N PRO A 109 -11.24 -8.88 -6.32
CA PRO A 109 -11.10 -9.91 -7.34
C PRO A 109 -11.31 -9.36 -8.75
N ASP A 110 -10.54 -9.88 -9.69
CA ASP A 110 -10.63 -9.53 -11.11
C ASP A 110 -10.59 -10.80 -11.99
N ASP A 111 -10.58 -10.62 -13.31
CA ASP A 111 -10.57 -11.73 -14.26
C ASP A 111 -9.31 -12.63 -14.15
N SER A 112 -8.24 -12.12 -13.53
CA SER A 112 -6.96 -12.83 -13.40
C SER A 112 -6.87 -13.61 -12.09
N TYR A 113 -7.37 -13.05 -10.99
CA TYR A 113 -7.21 -13.60 -9.66
C TYR A 113 -8.45 -13.42 -8.77
N ASN A 114 -8.80 -14.50 -8.09
CA ASN A 114 -9.78 -14.49 -7.00
C ASN A 114 -9.11 -14.57 -5.61
N MET A 115 -9.91 -14.48 -4.55
CA MET A 115 -9.43 -14.54 -3.15
C MET A 115 -8.77 -15.87 -2.78
N GLU A 116 -9.15 -16.98 -3.42
CA GLU A 116 -8.53 -18.28 -3.16
C GLU A 116 -7.13 -18.38 -3.79
N GLN A 117 -6.86 -17.64 -4.87
CA GLN A 117 -5.61 -17.72 -5.62
C GLN A 117 -4.56 -16.71 -5.15
N ILE A 118 -4.99 -15.54 -4.66
CA ILE A 118 -4.09 -14.40 -4.38
C ILE A 118 -3.03 -14.73 -3.34
N HIS A 119 -3.38 -15.44 -2.28
CA HIS A 119 -2.43 -15.79 -1.21
C HIS A 119 -1.25 -16.62 -1.76
N GLY A 120 -1.52 -17.52 -2.72
CA GLY A 120 -0.51 -18.38 -3.33
C GLY A 120 0.47 -17.61 -4.20
N GLU A 121 -0.02 -16.74 -5.07
CA GLU A 121 0.83 -15.92 -5.93
C GLU A 121 1.63 -14.87 -5.14
N VAL A 122 1.02 -14.23 -4.15
CA VAL A 122 1.72 -13.30 -3.25
C VAL A 122 2.81 -14.05 -2.46
N SER A 123 2.50 -15.21 -1.89
CA SER A 123 3.47 -16.03 -1.15
C SER A 123 4.68 -16.41 -2.01
N LYS A 124 4.44 -16.79 -3.27
CA LYS A 124 5.48 -17.14 -4.25
C LYS A 124 6.41 -15.96 -4.54
N HIS A 125 5.89 -14.74 -4.68
CA HIS A 125 6.71 -13.55 -4.92
C HIS A 125 7.46 -13.06 -3.67
N LEU A 126 6.90 -13.29 -2.48
CA LEU A 126 7.56 -12.98 -1.20
C LEU A 126 8.59 -14.03 -0.78
N GLY A 127 8.47 -15.27 -1.26
CA GLY A 127 9.30 -16.41 -0.83
C GLY A 127 8.96 -16.94 0.56
N ARG A 128 7.78 -16.61 1.08
CA ARG A 128 7.25 -17.08 2.38
C ARG A 128 5.73 -17.15 2.32
N LEU A 129 5.13 -17.92 3.23
CA LEU A 129 3.67 -17.95 3.36
C LEU A 129 3.16 -16.57 3.77
N TRP A 130 2.09 -16.14 3.10
CA TRP A 130 1.39 -14.90 3.35
C TRP A 130 -0.11 -15.12 3.16
N PHE A 131 -0.90 -14.46 4.00
CA PHE A 131 -2.35 -14.41 3.95
C PHE A 131 -2.80 -12.98 4.25
N PRO A 132 -3.91 -12.51 3.66
CA PRO A 132 -4.53 -11.27 4.12
C PRO A 132 -4.99 -11.43 5.56
N ASP A 133 -4.98 -10.31 6.27
CA ASP A 133 -5.47 -10.23 7.64
C ASP A 133 -7.00 -10.22 7.63
N MET A 134 -7.63 -10.99 8.53
CA MET A 134 -9.09 -11.10 8.63
C MET A 134 -9.60 -10.52 9.95
N MET A 135 -10.72 -9.80 9.88
CA MET A 135 -11.45 -9.42 11.09
C MET A 135 -12.27 -10.61 11.62
N PRO A 136 -12.26 -10.89 12.93
CA PRO A 136 -13.07 -11.95 13.50
C PRO A 136 -14.56 -11.70 13.26
N THR A 137 -15.21 -12.60 12.52
CA THR A 137 -16.67 -12.61 12.41
C THR A 137 -17.26 -13.29 13.65
N ARG A 138 -18.32 -12.70 14.21
CA ARG A 138 -18.99 -13.21 15.41
C ARG A 138 -19.81 -14.45 15.13
#